data_AF-A0A434RUZ3-F1
#
_entry.id   AF-A0A434RUZ3-F1
#
_cell.length_a   1.000
_cell.length_b   1.000
_cell.length_c   1.000
_cell.angle_alpha   90.00
_cell.angle_beta   90.00
_cell.angle_gamma   90.00
#
_symmetry.space_group_name_H-M   'P 1'
#
loop_
_entity.id
_entity.type
_entity.pdbx_description
1 polymer ?
#
loop_
_entity_poly.entity_id
_entity_poly.type
_entity_poly.pdbx_seq_one_letter_code
_entity_poly.pdbx_strand_id
1 'polypeptide(L)'
;MSAFGSQSMAAPLRRVLMRSAANAMRNADRTQWHYGPGFNPAKAASQHAALAELVAASGAEIEWIEDKADGLSDSVFTHDPSLMTEHGALILSMGKPLRAREASLHEETYRGLGIPILGRVEAPGQVEGGDCVWVDARTLAIGRGVRSNQEGIQQVSNLLTPLGISVYGFDLPLWQGEEACLHLMSVISPLADDLALVYSPLLPAPFYQMLKARGIRLVEGDAGEFAASNGLSLNVLPTSPHKVIAVAGFPKTKAAMEAAGCTVEIFEADALCIACEGGPTCLTRPILRR
;
A
#
# COMPACT_ATOMS: atom_id res chain seq x y z
N MET A 1 -8.67 3.88 -24.71
CA MET A 1 -8.95 3.66 -23.27
C MET A 1 -7.71 4.09 -22.49
N SER A 2 -7.84 4.73 -21.32
CA SER A 2 -6.67 5.13 -20.53
C SER A 2 -5.87 3.91 -20.10
N ALA A 3 -4.54 4.01 -20.16
CA ALA A 3 -3.61 2.95 -19.75
C ALA A 3 -3.26 3.04 -18.25
N PHE A 4 -3.55 4.17 -17.59
CA PHE A 4 -3.25 4.42 -16.19
C PHE A 4 -4.35 5.26 -15.53
N GLY A 5 -4.38 5.29 -14.21
CA GLY A 5 -5.37 5.98 -13.39
C GLY A 5 -5.91 5.07 -12.29
N SER A 6 -5.67 5.42 -11.04
CA SER A 6 -6.01 4.57 -9.90
C SER A 6 -6.51 5.38 -8.68
N GLN A 7 -7.32 6.42 -8.92
CA GLN A 7 -8.01 7.19 -7.86
C GLN A 7 -9.19 6.40 -7.25
N SER A 8 -8.94 5.16 -6.86
CA SER A 8 -9.84 4.30 -6.09
C SER A 8 -8.98 3.25 -5.41
N MET A 9 -9.34 2.85 -4.20
CA MET A 9 -8.64 1.79 -3.48
C MET A 9 -9.20 0.38 -3.79
N ALA A 10 -10.42 0.30 -4.35
CA ALA A 10 -11.15 -0.96 -4.49
C ALA A 10 -11.73 -1.26 -5.88
N ALA A 11 -11.79 -0.28 -6.80
CA ALA A 11 -12.22 -0.53 -8.17
C ALA A 11 -11.37 -1.63 -8.84
N PRO A 12 -11.93 -2.37 -9.83
CA PRO A 12 -11.26 -3.55 -10.38
C PRO A 12 -9.83 -3.26 -10.84
N LEU A 13 -8.89 -4.03 -10.32
CA LEU A 13 -7.47 -3.92 -10.63
C LEU A 13 -7.23 -4.44 -12.05
N ARG A 14 -6.72 -3.57 -12.94
CA ARG A 14 -6.46 -3.93 -14.34
C ARG A 14 -4.99 -4.02 -14.67
N ARG A 15 -4.17 -3.15 -14.09
CA ARG A 15 -2.73 -3.11 -14.28
C ARG A 15 -2.05 -2.75 -12.96
N VAL A 16 -0.97 -3.45 -12.63
CA VAL A 16 -0.28 -3.31 -11.36
C VAL A 16 1.23 -3.41 -11.56
N LEU A 17 1.97 -2.52 -10.91
CA LEU A 17 3.41 -2.59 -10.82
C LEU A 17 3.80 -3.50 -9.66
N MET A 18 4.72 -4.44 -9.90
CA MET A 18 5.30 -5.32 -8.89
C MET A 18 6.81 -5.48 -9.11
N ARG A 19 7.54 -5.91 -8.08
CA ARG A 19 8.95 -6.29 -8.19
C ARG A 19 9.16 -7.67 -7.59
N SER A 20 9.86 -8.54 -8.31
CA SER A 20 10.04 -9.94 -7.89
C SER A 20 10.88 -10.06 -6.62
N ALA A 21 10.31 -10.70 -5.58
CA ALA A 21 11.03 -11.03 -4.36
C ALA A 21 12.20 -12.01 -4.58
N ALA A 22 12.08 -12.91 -5.57
CA ALA A 22 13.15 -13.84 -5.95
C ALA A 22 14.44 -13.12 -6.38
N ASN A 23 14.30 -11.86 -6.80
CA ASN A 23 15.37 -11.02 -7.27
C ASN A 23 15.76 -9.99 -6.21
N ALA A 24 14.82 -9.13 -5.81
CA ALA A 24 15.07 -8.03 -4.88
C ALA A 24 15.60 -8.51 -3.52
N MET A 25 15.07 -9.62 -3.01
CA MET A 25 15.37 -10.10 -1.66
C MET A 25 16.40 -11.24 -1.61
N ARG A 26 16.95 -11.66 -2.76
CA ARG A 26 17.82 -12.85 -2.88
C ARG A 26 18.99 -12.83 -1.92
N ASN A 27 19.59 -11.65 -1.76
CA ASN A 27 20.78 -11.39 -0.95
C ASN A 27 20.48 -10.43 0.22
N ALA A 28 19.23 -10.33 0.66
CA ALA A 28 18.84 -9.39 1.70
C ALA A 28 19.52 -9.72 3.04
N ASP A 29 20.16 -8.71 3.64
CA ASP A 29 20.67 -8.78 5.00
C ASP A 29 19.56 -8.43 5.99
N ARG A 30 19.15 -9.40 6.81
CA ARG A 30 18.08 -9.24 7.80
C ARG A 30 18.34 -8.13 8.81
N THR A 31 19.59 -7.92 9.21
CA THR A 31 19.95 -6.89 10.19
C THR A 31 19.87 -5.52 9.54
N GLN A 32 20.38 -5.38 8.32
CA GLN A 32 20.34 -4.12 7.57
C GLN A 32 18.91 -3.67 7.27
N TRP A 33 18.04 -4.61 6.88
CA TRP A 33 16.66 -4.33 6.48
C TRP A 33 15.65 -4.50 7.61
N HIS A 34 16.12 -4.75 8.84
CA HIS A 34 15.28 -4.96 10.02
C HIS A 34 14.23 -6.07 9.85
N TYR A 35 14.55 -7.13 9.10
CA TYR A 35 13.65 -8.25 8.91
C TYR A 35 13.62 -9.17 10.12
N GLY A 36 12.41 -9.58 10.48
CA GLY A 36 12.10 -10.47 11.58
C GLY A 36 12.67 -11.88 11.45
N PRO A 37 12.59 -12.67 12.53
CA PRO A 37 13.27 -13.96 12.64
C PRO A 37 12.82 -15.00 11.61
N GLY A 38 11.59 -14.90 11.12
CA GLY A 38 11.00 -15.80 10.13
C GLY A 38 11.44 -15.55 8.68
N PHE A 39 12.19 -14.48 8.40
CA PHE A 39 12.60 -14.17 7.03
C PHE A 39 13.49 -15.26 6.46
N ASN A 40 13.09 -15.76 5.28
CA ASN A 40 13.85 -16.69 4.46
C ASN A 40 13.66 -16.29 2.98
N PRO A 41 14.73 -15.95 2.24
CA PRO A 41 14.59 -15.37 0.90
C PRO A 41 13.96 -16.32 -0.12
N ALA A 42 14.26 -17.62 -0.06
CA ALA A 42 13.67 -18.60 -0.97
C ALA A 42 12.18 -18.84 -0.70
N LYS A 43 11.80 -18.89 0.59
CA LYS A 43 10.40 -18.99 0.99
C LYS A 43 9.63 -17.72 0.67
N ALA A 44 10.20 -16.55 0.95
CA ALA A 44 9.63 -15.25 0.60
C ALA A 44 9.40 -15.12 -0.91
N ALA A 45 10.35 -15.57 -1.73
CA ALA A 45 10.20 -15.63 -3.18
C ALA A 45 9.03 -16.50 -3.63
N SER A 46 8.87 -17.68 -3.02
CA SER A 46 7.76 -18.60 -3.31
C SER A 46 6.40 -18.03 -2.90
N GLN A 47 6.35 -17.36 -1.74
CA GLN A 47 5.14 -16.70 -1.22
C GLN A 47 4.74 -15.49 -2.06
N HIS A 48 5.72 -14.71 -2.51
CA HIS A 48 5.50 -13.62 -3.46
C HIS A 48 4.98 -14.14 -4.80
N ALA A 49 5.50 -15.27 -5.31
CA ALA A 49 5.01 -15.88 -6.53
C ALA A 49 3.54 -16.30 -6.41
N ALA A 50 3.14 -16.88 -5.27
CA ALA A 50 1.74 -17.20 -4.99
C ALA A 50 0.84 -15.95 -4.99
N LEU A 51 1.29 -14.85 -4.39
CA LEU A 51 0.57 -13.57 -4.49
C LEU A 51 0.43 -13.10 -5.95
N ALA A 52 1.51 -13.15 -6.73
CA ALA A 52 1.49 -12.75 -8.13
C ALA A 52 0.51 -13.60 -8.97
N GLU A 53 0.40 -14.90 -8.69
CA GLU A 53 -0.58 -15.78 -9.31
C GLU A 53 -2.02 -15.36 -8.99
N LEU A 54 -2.33 -15.04 -7.73
CA LEU A 54 -3.66 -14.55 -7.33
C LEU A 54 -3.99 -13.19 -7.98
N VAL A 55 -3.01 -12.28 -8.04
CA VAL A 55 -3.14 -11.00 -8.72
C VAL A 55 -3.42 -11.19 -10.21
N ALA A 56 -2.68 -12.06 -10.89
CA ALA A 56 -2.91 -12.38 -12.29
C ALA A 56 -4.27 -13.06 -12.52
N ALA A 57 -4.67 -13.97 -11.63
CA ALA A 57 -5.98 -14.65 -11.67
C ALA A 57 -7.16 -13.68 -11.52
N SER A 58 -6.97 -12.54 -10.86
CA SER A 58 -7.98 -11.47 -10.82
C SER A 58 -8.22 -10.75 -12.15
N GLY A 59 -7.37 -11.02 -13.16
CA GLY A 59 -7.40 -10.39 -14.47
C GLY A 59 -6.54 -9.12 -14.58
N ALA A 60 -5.70 -8.84 -13.58
CA ALA A 60 -4.74 -7.74 -13.62
C ALA A 60 -3.49 -8.14 -14.42
N GLU A 61 -3.06 -7.26 -15.32
CA GLU A 61 -1.74 -7.33 -15.95
C GLU A 61 -0.66 -6.87 -14.95
N ILE A 62 0.40 -7.66 -14.81
CA ILE A 62 1.53 -7.35 -13.93
C ILE A 62 2.67 -6.75 -14.75
N GLU A 63 2.99 -5.50 -14.45
CA GLU A 63 4.20 -4.82 -14.92
C GLU A 63 5.32 -5.06 -13.92
N TRP A 64 6.42 -5.63 -14.38
CA TRP A 64 7.56 -5.94 -13.52
C TRP A 64 8.62 -4.84 -13.58
N ILE A 65 9.03 -4.34 -12.41
CA ILE A 65 10.25 -3.53 -12.31
C ILE A 65 11.45 -4.40 -12.70
N GLU A 66 12.30 -3.87 -13.57
CA GLU A 66 13.52 -4.54 -14.04
C GLU A 66 14.44 -4.91 -12.86
N ASP A 67 14.99 -6.12 -12.89
CA ASP A 67 15.97 -6.55 -11.91
C ASP A 67 17.36 -6.01 -12.24
N LYS A 68 17.92 -5.18 -11.36
CA LYS A 68 19.23 -4.55 -11.54
C LYS A 68 20.29 -4.97 -10.52
N ALA A 69 20.04 -6.00 -9.68
CA ALA A 69 20.93 -6.37 -8.58
C ALA A 69 21.44 -5.15 -7.77
N ASP A 70 20.53 -4.19 -7.54
CA ASP A 70 20.80 -2.84 -7.02
C ASP A 70 20.95 -2.77 -5.49
N GLY A 71 20.73 -3.90 -4.82
CA GLY A 71 20.78 -4.04 -3.36
C GLY A 71 19.53 -3.53 -2.63
N LEU A 72 18.47 -3.10 -3.32
CA LEU A 72 17.27 -2.52 -2.71
C LEU A 72 16.28 -3.62 -2.32
N SER A 73 16.46 -4.26 -1.17
CA SER A 73 15.62 -5.43 -0.80
C SER A 73 14.16 -5.07 -0.54
N ASP A 74 13.88 -3.93 0.12
CA ASP A 74 12.52 -3.45 0.39
C ASP A 74 11.78 -2.94 -0.85
N SER A 75 12.44 -2.80 -1.99
CA SER A 75 11.78 -2.39 -3.23
C SER A 75 10.78 -3.42 -3.78
N VAL A 76 10.71 -4.61 -3.17
CA VAL A 76 9.60 -5.56 -3.35
C VAL A 76 8.26 -4.92 -2.92
N PHE A 77 8.29 -4.02 -1.92
CA PHE A 77 7.15 -3.25 -1.46
C PHE A 77 6.92 -2.02 -2.35
N THR A 78 6.45 -2.32 -3.56
CA THR A 78 6.24 -1.32 -4.62
C THR A 78 5.17 -0.29 -4.30
N HIS A 79 4.38 -0.44 -3.24
CA HIS A 79 3.37 0.57 -2.92
C HIS A 79 4.04 1.93 -2.69
N ASP A 80 4.88 2.08 -1.68
CA ASP A 80 5.24 3.38 -1.14
C ASP A 80 5.92 4.41 -2.07
N PRO A 81 6.77 4.05 -3.06
CA PRO A 81 7.58 5.03 -3.77
C PRO A 81 6.85 5.93 -4.77
N SER A 82 5.58 5.65 -5.08
CA SER A 82 4.79 6.47 -6.01
C SER A 82 3.29 6.47 -5.71
N LEU A 83 2.56 7.42 -6.30
CA LEU A 83 1.10 7.47 -6.32
C LEU A 83 0.60 7.66 -7.75
N MET A 84 -0.34 6.83 -8.19
CA MET A 84 -0.88 6.90 -9.55
C MET A 84 -2.16 7.73 -9.61
N THR A 85 -2.26 8.62 -10.60
CA THR A 85 -3.47 9.40 -10.92
C THR A 85 -3.83 9.23 -12.39
N GLU A 86 -5.03 9.64 -12.80
CA GLU A 86 -5.42 9.71 -14.22
C GLU A 86 -4.63 10.74 -15.03
N HIS A 87 -3.82 11.58 -14.37
CA HIS A 87 -2.96 12.59 -14.98
C HIS A 87 -1.48 12.18 -15.03
N GLY A 88 -1.12 11.03 -14.46
CA GLY A 88 0.24 10.51 -14.40
C GLY A 88 0.65 10.06 -13.01
N ALA A 89 1.89 9.60 -12.89
CA ALA A 89 2.48 9.18 -11.62
C ALA A 89 3.06 10.39 -10.86
N LEU A 90 2.75 10.48 -9.57
CA LEU A 90 3.50 11.27 -8.61
C LEU A 90 4.63 10.41 -8.06
N ILE A 91 5.87 10.88 -8.16
CA ILE A 91 7.01 10.22 -7.52
C ILE A 91 7.13 10.74 -6.09
N LEU A 92 7.08 9.84 -5.11
CA LEU A 92 7.05 10.19 -3.71
C LEU A 92 8.47 10.19 -3.11
N SER A 93 8.59 10.66 -1.87
CA SER A 93 9.86 10.87 -1.17
C SER A 93 9.87 10.06 0.11
N MET A 94 10.66 8.99 0.12
CA MET A 94 10.71 7.97 1.16
C MET A 94 11.24 8.54 2.49
N GLY A 95 10.68 8.10 3.62
CA GLY A 95 11.12 8.51 4.95
C GLY A 95 12.42 7.82 5.38
N LYS A 96 12.61 6.56 4.98
CA LYS A 96 13.81 5.76 5.31
C LYS A 96 14.92 5.98 4.27
N PRO A 97 16.16 6.36 4.67
CA PRO A 97 17.27 6.55 3.75
C PRO A 97 17.61 5.34 2.88
N LEU A 98 17.51 4.12 3.43
CA LEU A 98 17.76 2.87 2.68
C LEU A 98 16.81 2.68 1.49
N ARG A 99 15.61 3.27 1.56
CA ARG A 99 14.57 3.18 0.54
C ARG A 99 14.57 4.36 -0.44
N ALA A 100 15.39 5.39 -0.21
CA ALA A 100 15.36 6.63 -1.00
C ALA A 100 15.55 6.42 -2.51
N ARG A 101 16.32 5.39 -2.91
CA ARG A 101 16.59 5.06 -4.31
C ARG A 101 15.46 4.30 -5.00
N GLU A 102 14.46 3.81 -4.27
CA GLU A 102 13.33 3.05 -4.82
C GLU A 102 12.44 3.91 -5.75
N ALA A 103 12.30 5.20 -5.43
CA ALA A 103 11.51 6.16 -6.20
C ALA A 103 12.02 6.31 -7.65
N SER A 104 13.34 6.22 -7.88
CA SER A 104 13.93 6.27 -9.22
C SER A 104 13.55 5.05 -10.07
N LEU A 105 13.43 3.87 -9.47
CA LEU A 105 13.02 2.65 -10.18
C LEU A 105 11.59 2.77 -10.72
N HIS A 106 10.70 3.35 -9.91
CA HIS A 106 9.32 3.62 -10.30
C HIS A 106 9.26 4.55 -11.49
N GLU A 107 10.00 5.66 -11.41
CA GLU A 107 10.05 6.65 -12.47
C GLU A 107 10.61 6.09 -13.78
N GLU A 108 11.73 5.36 -13.73
CA GLU A 108 12.32 4.70 -14.90
C GLU A 108 11.32 3.73 -15.54
N THR A 109 10.65 2.92 -14.71
CA THR A 109 9.66 1.95 -15.19
C THR A 109 8.47 2.66 -15.83
N TYR A 110 7.94 3.71 -15.21
CA TYR A 110 6.82 4.48 -15.76
C TYR A 110 7.17 5.16 -17.08
N ARG A 111 8.38 5.73 -17.21
CA ARG A 111 8.86 6.26 -18.49
C ARG A 111 8.92 5.19 -19.58
N GLY A 112 9.44 4.00 -19.25
CA GLY A 112 9.46 2.86 -20.16
C GLY A 112 8.07 2.42 -20.61
N LEU A 113 7.07 2.55 -19.74
CA LEU A 113 5.66 2.26 -20.02
C LEU A 113 4.90 3.42 -20.68
N GLY A 114 5.54 4.56 -20.95
CA GLY A 114 4.91 5.75 -21.51
C GLY A 114 3.94 6.46 -20.57
N ILE A 115 4.05 6.23 -19.25
CA ILE A 115 3.24 6.90 -18.22
C ILE A 115 3.89 8.25 -17.88
N PRO A 116 3.16 9.37 -17.98
CA PRO A 116 3.68 10.69 -17.61
C PRO A 116 4.03 10.77 -16.12
N ILE A 117 5.08 11.52 -15.81
CA ILE A 117 5.40 11.91 -14.43
C ILE A 117 4.73 13.25 -14.17
N LEU A 118 3.69 13.24 -13.33
CA LEU A 118 2.92 14.44 -12.98
C LEU A 118 3.75 15.41 -12.14
N GLY A 119 4.56 14.87 -11.24
CA GLY A 119 5.36 15.67 -10.32
C GLY A 119 6.10 14.81 -9.31
N ARG A 120 6.79 15.48 -8.39
CA ARG A 120 7.63 14.83 -7.37
C ARG A 120 7.43 15.51 -6.03
N VAL A 121 7.55 14.74 -4.95
CA VAL A 121 7.83 15.29 -3.63
C VAL A 121 9.35 15.44 -3.48
N GLU A 122 9.81 16.62 -3.09
CA GLU A 122 11.21 16.94 -2.87
C GLU A 122 11.49 17.27 -1.40
N ALA A 123 12.74 17.02 -0.97
CA ALA A 123 13.19 17.34 0.39
C ALA A 123 12.97 18.84 0.70
N PRO A 124 12.54 19.19 1.94
CA PRO A 124 12.39 18.32 3.10
C PRO A 124 11.06 17.53 3.15
N GLY A 125 10.24 17.59 2.11
CA GLY A 125 8.99 16.83 2.04
C GLY A 125 9.21 15.33 1.97
N GLN A 126 8.41 14.60 2.74
CA GLN A 126 8.35 13.14 2.76
C GLN A 126 6.90 12.69 2.67
N VAL A 127 6.63 11.72 1.81
CA VAL A 127 5.34 11.02 1.69
C VAL A 127 5.64 9.59 1.28
N GLU A 128 5.08 8.62 1.97
CA GLU A 128 5.07 7.22 1.54
C GLU A 128 3.65 6.84 1.11
N GLY A 129 3.53 6.09 0.02
CA GLY A 129 2.24 5.72 -0.54
C GLY A 129 1.36 4.90 0.40
N GLY A 130 1.91 4.21 1.41
CA GLY A 130 1.14 3.57 2.48
C GLY A 130 0.32 4.55 3.32
N ASP A 131 0.64 5.84 3.32
CA ASP A 131 -0.17 6.87 3.96
C ASP A 131 -1.29 7.40 3.07
N CYS A 132 -1.27 7.10 1.77
CA CYS A 132 -2.16 7.67 0.76
C CYS A 132 -3.41 6.80 0.52
N VAL A 133 -4.56 7.25 1.03
CA VAL A 133 -5.85 6.58 0.86
C VAL A 133 -6.77 7.41 -0.03
N TRP A 134 -7.11 6.90 -1.22
CA TRP A 134 -8.19 7.47 -2.02
C TRP A 134 -9.53 7.20 -1.33
N VAL A 135 -10.16 8.25 -0.81
CA VAL A 135 -11.50 8.18 -0.20
C VAL A 135 -12.57 8.14 -1.29
N ASP A 136 -12.32 8.86 -2.39
CA ASP A 136 -13.04 8.77 -3.66
C ASP A 136 -12.14 9.28 -4.80
N ALA A 137 -12.69 9.38 -6.02
CA ALA A 137 -11.96 9.84 -7.21
C ALA A 137 -11.35 11.25 -7.10
N ARG A 138 -11.83 12.08 -6.16
CA ARG A 138 -11.46 13.49 -5.98
C ARG A 138 -10.95 13.83 -4.59
N THR A 139 -10.73 12.84 -3.72
CA THR A 139 -10.35 13.04 -2.32
C THR A 139 -9.26 12.07 -1.92
N LEU A 140 -8.09 12.61 -1.61
CA LEU A 140 -6.95 11.88 -1.07
C LEU A 140 -6.78 12.20 0.42
N ALA A 141 -6.81 11.18 1.26
CA ALA A 141 -6.37 11.27 2.65
C ALA A 141 -4.89 10.85 2.74
N ILE A 142 -4.11 11.58 3.52
CA ILE A 142 -2.69 11.27 3.78
C ILE A 142 -2.47 11.21 5.30
N GLY A 143 -1.92 10.10 5.79
CA GLY A 143 -1.39 10.00 7.14
C GLY A 143 -0.22 10.96 7.36
N ARG A 144 -0.22 11.69 8.47
CA ARG A 144 0.87 12.58 8.89
C ARG A 144 1.54 11.98 10.12
N GLY A 145 2.83 11.68 10.02
CA GLY A 145 3.60 10.99 11.05
C GLY A 145 5.06 10.83 10.66
N VAL A 146 5.67 9.73 11.07
CA VAL A 146 7.12 9.47 10.91
C VAL A 146 7.52 9.28 9.44
N ARG A 147 6.62 8.76 8.60
CA ARG A 147 6.89 8.42 7.20
C ARG A 147 6.46 9.50 6.21
N SER A 148 5.48 10.32 6.58
CA SER A 148 4.90 11.37 5.76
C SER A 148 4.73 12.65 6.58
N ASN A 149 5.30 13.76 6.13
CA ASN A 149 5.34 15.02 6.88
C ASN A 149 4.48 16.13 6.24
N GLN A 150 4.34 17.26 6.95
CA GLN A 150 3.46 18.34 6.51
C GLN A 150 3.93 18.98 5.20
N GLU A 151 5.25 19.11 5.02
CA GLU A 151 5.86 19.68 3.81
C GLU A 151 5.56 18.80 2.59
N GLY A 152 5.66 17.47 2.73
CA GLY A 152 5.32 16.51 1.71
C GLY A 152 3.83 16.54 1.36
N ILE A 153 2.96 16.54 2.36
CA ILE A 153 1.50 16.65 2.17
C ILE A 153 1.14 17.94 1.41
N GLN A 154 1.78 19.06 1.75
CA GLN A 154 1.55 20.33 1.07
C GLN A 154 1.99 20.29 -0.40
N GLN A 155 3.13 19.67 -0.70
CA GLN A 155 3.58 19.50 -2.08
C GLN A 155 2.61 18.62 -2.89
N VAL A 156 2.15 17.50 -2.34
CA VAL A 156 1.12 16.66 -2.98
C VAL A 156 -0.16 17.46 -3.21
N SER A 157 -0.61 18.23 -2.20
CA SER A 157 -1.77 19.12 -2.32
C SER A 157 -1.63 20.14 -3.45
N ASN A 158 -0.46 20.78 -3.57
CA ASN A 158 -0.18 21.76 -4.62
C ASN A 158 -0.20 21.13 -6.03
N LEU A 159 0.23 19.87 -6.17
CA LEU A 159 0.21 19.14 -7.44
C LEU A 159 -1.20 18.67 -7.83
N LEU A 160 -2.03 18.30 -6.86
CA LEU A 160 -3.34 17.67 -7.10
C LEU A 160 -4.52 18.64 -7.07
N THR A 161 -4.46 19.73 -6.31
CA THR A 161 -5.55 20.72 -6.23
C THR A 161 -5.90 21.35 -7.58
N PRO A 162 -4.93 21.74 -8.45
CA PRO A 162 -5.24 22.26 -9.79
C PRO A 162 -5.96 21.25 -10.70
N LEU A 163 -5.92 19.96 -10.36
CA LEU A 163 -6.59 18.86 -11.07
C LEU A 163 -7.97 18.57 -10.48
N GLY A 164 -8.43 19.36 -9.51
CA GLY A 164 -9.73 19.18 -8.86
C GLY A 164 -9.77 18.03 -7.85
N ILE A 165 -8.62 17.70 -7.26
CA ILE A 165 -8.47 16.68 -6.22
C ILE A 165 -8.15 17.38 -4.90
N SER A 166 -8.96 17.13 -3.87
CA SER A 166 -8.73 17.62 -2.51
C SER A 166 -7.81 16.68 -1.74
N VAL A 167 -6.84 17.24 -1.02
CA VAL A 167 -5.88 16.48 -0.20
C VAL A 167 -6.06 16.87 1.27
N TYR A 168 -6.23 15.88 2.14
CA TYR A 168 -6.41 16.06 3.58
C TYR A 168 -5.35 15.29 4.36
N GLY A 169 -4.61 15.97 5.23
CA GLY A 169 -3.64 15.35 6.16
C GLY A 169 -4.29 15.00 7.50
N PHE A 170 -3.96 13.83 8.06
CA PHE A 170 -4.45 13.37 9.36
C PHE A 170 -3.33 12.87 10.26
N ASP A 171 -3.25 13.38 11.49
CA ASP A 171 -2.22 12.96 12.45
C ASP A 171 -2.41 11.50 12.86
N LEU A 172 -1.34 10.71 12.66
CA LEU A 172 -1.26 9.34 13.14
C LEU A 172 -0.69 9.30 14.56
N PRO A 173 -1.15 8.38 15.41
CA PRO A 173 -0.54 8.16 16.71
C PRO A 173 0.87 7.57 16.55
N LEU A 174 1.79 7.89 17.48
CA LEU A 174 3.12 7.27 17.50
C LEU A 174 3.07 5.75 17.75
N TRP A 175 2.03 5.29 18.47
CA TRP A 175 1.77 3.88 18.79
C TRP A 175 2.96 3.15 19.43
N GLN A 176 3.73 2.37 18.66
CA GLN A 176 4.87 1.58 19.14
C GLN A 176 6.23 2.30 19.02
N GLY A 177 6.25 3.55 18.55
CA GLY A 177 7.47 4.35 18.43
C GLY A 177 7.87 4.64 16.98
N GLU A 178 8.97 5.38 16.81
CA GLU A 178 9.44 5.86 15.50
C GLU A 178 9.87 4.74 14.55
N GLU A 179 10.37 3.63 15.10
CA GLU A 179 10.82 2.48 14.32
C GLU A 179 9.65 1.68 13.74
N ALA A 180 8.45 1.79 14.32
CA ALA A 180 7.27 1.06 13.86
C ALA A 180 6.84 1.53 12.47
N CYS A 181 6.48 0.59 11.60
CA CYS A 181 5.94 0.89 10.28
C CYS A 181 4.43 1.16 10.34
N LEU A 182 4.04 2.27 10.98
CA LEU A 182 2.64 2.70 11.03
C LEU A 182 2.37 3.75 9.94
N HIS A 183 1.68 3.33 8.89
CA HIS A 183 1.05 4.21 7.92
C HIS A 183 -0.46 4.30 8.16
N LEU A 184 -1.13 5.24 7.49
CA LEU A 184 -2.60 5.31 7.51
C LEU A 184 -3.21 3.98 7.04
N MET A 185 -2.65 3.34 6.01
CA MET A 185 -3.14 2.03 5.54
C MET A 185 -2.84 0.86 6.47
N SER A 186 -2.03 1.05 7.53
CA SER A 186 -1.87 0.04 8.58
C SER A 186 -3.13 -0.07 9.45
N VAL A 187 -4.00 0.94 9.46
CA VAL A 187 -5.22 0.99 10.30
C VAL A 187 -6.52 1.02 9.48
N ILE A 188 -6.41 1.12 8.15
CA ILE A 188 -7.55 1.08 7.22
C ILE A 188 -7.18 0.42 5.89
N SER A 189 -8.06 -0.46 5.41
CA SER A 189 -8.05 -0.98 4.03
C SER A 189 -9.44 -0.83 3.41
N PRO A 190 -9.67 0.10 2.48
CA PRO A 190 -10.93 0.17 1.75
C PRO A 190 -11.15 -1.10 0.93
N LEU A 191 -12.35 -1.68 0.99
CA LEU A 191 -12.73 -2.95 0.34
C LEU A 191 -13.74 -2.76 -0.80
N ALA A 192 -14.47 -1.64 -0.78
CA ALA A 192 -15.37 -1.14 -1.81
C ALA A 192 -15.54 0.38 -1.61
N ASP A 193 -16.26 1.05 -2.50
CA ASP A 193 -16.48 2.51 -2.40
C ASP A 193 -17.23 2.90 -1.10
N ASP A 194 -18.02 1.99 -0.54
CA ASP A 194 -18.83 2.19 0.66
C ASP A 194 -18.38 1.31 1.84
N LEU A 195 -17.21 0.67 1.78
CA LEU A 195 -16.77 -0.32 2.77
C LEU A 195 -15.27 -0.25 3.04
N ALA A 196 -14.87 -0.23 4.31
CA ALA A 196 -13.47 -0.33 4.71
C ALA A 196 -13.29 -1.26 5.91
N LEU A 197 -12.23 -2.07 5.89
CA LEU A 197 -11.70 -2.76 7.06
C LEU A 197 -10.89 -1.78 7.89
N VAL A 198 -11.13 -1.69 9.18
CA VAL A 198 -10.46 -0.73 10.07
C VAL A 198 -10.05 -1.33 11.40
N TYR A 199 -9.03 -0.72 12.00
CA TYR A 199 -8.77 -0.82 13.43
C TYR A 199 -9.04 0.55 14.05
N SER A 200 -10.30 0.77 14.43
CA SER A 200 -10.79 2.09 14.89
C SER A 200 -9.99 2.73 16.03
N PRO A 201 -9.42 2.00 17.02
CA PRO A 201 -8.66 2.62 18.11
C PRO A 201 -7.44 3.47 17.68
N LEU A 202 -6.89 3.23 16.49
CA LEU A 202 -5.76 4.01 15.94
C LEU A 202 -6.16 4.89 14.74
N LEU A 203 -7.43 4.88 14.35
CA LEU A 203 -7.90 5.69 13.23
C LEU A 203 -8.03 7.17 13.67
N PRO A 204 -7.46 8.15 12.94
CA PRO A 204 -7.57 9.55 13.31
C PRO A 204 -9.04 9.99 13.42
N ALA A 205 -9.43 10.60 14.54
CA ALA A 205 -10.84 10.90 14.81
C ALA A 205 -11.52 11.75 13.72
N PRO A 206 -10.89 12.81 13.15
CA PRO A 206 -11.48 13.54 12.03
C PRO A 206 -11.63 12.71 10.76
N PHE A 207 -10.73 11.74 10.52
CA PHE A 207 -10.83 10.84 9.38
C PHE A 207 -11.97 9.84 9.55
N TYR A 208 -12.11 9.25 10.74
CA TYR A 208 -13.28 8.42 11.09
C TYR A 208 -14.60 9.18 10.83
N GLN A 209 -14.69 10.44 11.27
CA GLN A 209 -15.87 11.28 11.03
C GLN A 209 -16.12 11.52 9.54
N MET A 210 -15.07 11.77 8.75
CA MET A 210 -15.18 11.92 7.29
C MET A 210 -15.73 10.66 6.63
N LEU A 211 -15.21 9.48 6.99
CA LEU A 211 -15.68 8.19 6.46
C LEU A 211 -17.17 7.98 6.79
N LYS A 212 -17.56 8.22 8.04
CA LYS A 212 -18.97 8.13 8.48
C LYS A 212 -19.89 9.10 7.75
N ALA A 213 -19.47 10.35 7.58
CA ALA A 213 -20.25 11.37 6.87
C ALA A 213 -20.45 11.01 5.38
N ARG A 214 -19.52 10.26 4.80
CA ARG A 214 -19.58 9.74 3.42
C ARG A 214 -20.35 8.42 3.30
N GLY A 215 -20.89 7.90 4.40
CA GLY A 215 -21.64 6.64 4.39
C GLY A 215 -20.78 5.39 4.24
N ILE A 216 -19.45 5.49 4.41
CA ILE A 216 -18.55 4.35 4.36
C ILE A 216 -18.78 3.48 5.61
N ARG A 217 -19.16 2.24 5.40
CA ARG A 217 -19.31 1.21 6.43
C ARG A 217 -17.94 0.75 6.88
N LEU A 218 -17.79 0.59 8.19
CA LEU A 218 -16.53 0.20 8.82
C LEU A 218 -16.67 -1.22 9.38
N VAL A 219 -15.84 -2.13 8.88
CA VAL A 219 -15.70 -3.50 9.37
C VAL A 219 -14.54 -3.50 10.34
N GLU A 220 -14.76 -3.88 11.59
CA GLU A 220 -13.68 -3.95 12.57
C GLU A 220 -12.87 -5.23 12.38
N GLY A 221 -11.54 -5.10 12.23
CA GLY A 221 -10.62 -6.23 12.34
C GLY A 221 -10.53 -6.74 13.79
N ASP A 222 -10.13 -8.00 13.97
CA ASP A 222 -9.97 -8.54 15.33
C ASP A 222 -8.76 -7.90 16.02
N ALA A 223 -8.99 -7.30 17.19
CA ALA A 223 -7.93 -6.60 17.93
C ALA A 223 -6.78 -7.51 18.36
N GLY A 224 -7.06 -8.79 18.61
CA GLY A 224 -6.03 -9.78 18.97
C GLY A 224 -5.15 -10.14 17.78
N GLU A 225 -5.76 -10.38 16.62
CA GLU A 225 -5.03 -10.61 15.36
C GLU A 225 -4.26 -9.36 14.93
N PHE A 226 -4.82 -8.16 15.10
CA PHE A 226 -4.12 -6.89 14.89
C PHE A 226 -2.85 -6.80 15.72
N ALA A 227 -2.98 -6.95 17.04
CA ALA A 227 -1.85 -6.88 17.96
C ALA A 227 -0.80 -7.97 17.69
N ALA A 228 -1.24 -9.20 17.42
CA ALA A 228 -0.33 -10.33 17.17
C ALA A 228 0.44 -10.24 15.85
N SER A 229 -0.05 -9.42 14.90
CA SER A 229 0.52 -9.27 13.56
C SER A 229 1.11 -7.89 13.29
N ASN A 230 1.20 -7.03 14.30
CA ASN A 230 1.56 -5.62 14.16
C ASN A 230 0.74 -4.90 13.06
N GLY A 231 -0.54 -5.25 12.95
CA GLY A 231 -1.48 -4.69 12.00
C GLY A 231 -1.55 -5.34 10.63
N LEU A 232 -0.71 -6.33 10.33
CA LEU A 232 -0.74 -7.02 9.02
C LEU A 232 -2.05 -7.76 8.73
N SER A 233 -2.82 -8.14 9.77
CA SER A 233 -4.17 -8.67 9.61
C SER A 233 -5.13 -7.73 8.87
N LEU A 234 -4.86 -6.42 8.84
CA LEU A 234 -5.64 -5.45 8.08
C LEU A 234 -5.09 -5.13 6.69
N ASN A 235 -3.85 -5.53 6.38
CA ASN A 235 -3.26 -5.27 5.08
C ASN A 235 -3.81 -6.27 4.07
N VAL A 236 -4.86 -5.87 3.36
CA VAL A 236 -5.54 -6.69 2.35
C VAL A 236 -5.55 -5.93 1.03
N LEU A 237 -5.45 -6.65 -0.07
CA LEU A 237 -5.45 -6.11 -1.43
C LEU A 237 -6.80 -6.33 -2.09
N PRO A 238 -7.61 -5.28 -2.30
CA PRO A 238 -8.78 -5.38 -3.15
C PRO A 238 -8.39 -5.57 -4.62
N THR A 239 -8.86 -6.65 -5.22
CA THR A 239 -8.72 -6.89 -6.67
C THR A 239 -9.95 -6.40 -7.44
N SER A 240 -11.10 -6.32 -6.78
CA SER A 240 -12.32 -5.62 -7.23
C SER A 240 -13.22 -5.35 -6.01
N PRO A 241 -14.31 -4.57 -6.12
CA PRO A 241 -15.18 -4.32 -4.96
C PRO A 241 -15.62 -5.64 -4.31
N HIS A 242 -15.43 -5.75 -3.00
CA HIS A 242 -15.69 -6.93 -2.19
C HIS A 242 -14.86 -8.19 -2.52
N LYS A 243 -13.86 -8.15 -3.40
CA LYS A 243 -12.93 -9.27 -3.62
C LYS A 243 -11.54 -8.87 -3.19
N VAL A 244 -10.98 -9.59 -2.22
CA VAL A 244 -9.74 -9.21 -1.56
C VAL A 244 -8.80 -10.39 -1.42
N ILE A 245 -7.50 -10.12 -1.50
CA ILE A 245 -6.43 -11.04 -1.17
C ILE A 245 -5.88 -10.64 0.21
N ALA A 246 -5.79 -11.59 1.12
CA ALA A 246 -5.30 -11.39 2.49
C ALA A 246 -4.20 -12.40 2.84
N VAL A 247 -3.39 -12.07 3.85
CA VAL A 247 -2.42 -13.03 4.41
C VAL A 247 -3.16 -14.09 5.23
N ALA A 248 -2.75 -15.36 5.10
CA ALA A 248 -3.30 -16.46 5.90
C ALA A 248 -2.97 -16.30 7.41
N GLY A 249 -3.77 -16.91 8.28
CA GLY A 249 -3.54 -16.91 9.74
C GLY A 249 -4.41 -15.93 10.55
N PHE A 250 -5.33 -15.20 9.91
CA PHE A 250 -6.23 -14.24 10.56
C PHE A 250 -7.72 -14.60 10.38
N PRO A 251 -8.17 -15.75 10.91
CA PRO A 251 -9.51 -16.28 10.64
C PRO A 251 -10.65 -15.37 11.11
N LYS A 252 -10.48 -14.61 12.18
CA LYS A 252 -11.55 -13.74 12.70
C LYS A 252 -11.71 -12.48 11.84
N THR A 253 -10.60 -11.86 11.45
CA THR A 253 -10.60 -10.72 10.53
C THR A 253 -11.14 -11.12 9.16
N LYS A 254 -10.75 -12.31 8.68
CA LYS A 254 -11.35 -12.92 7.48
C LYS A 254 -12.87 -13.08 7.63
N ALA A 255 -13.32 -13.69 8.73
CA ALA A 255 -14.75 -13.89 8.97
C ALA A 255 -15.53 -12.57 9.06
N ALA A 256 -14.95 -11.51 9.62
CA ALA A 256 -15.55 -10.17 9.66
C ALA A 256 -15.73 -9.59 8.25
N MET A 257 -14.73 -9.72 7.37
CA MET A 257 -14.84 -9.32 5.96
C MET A 257 -15.90 -10.15 5.22
N GLU A 258 -15.94 -11.47 5.42
CA GLU A 258 -16.94 -12.35 4.79
C GLU A 258 -18.37 -12.03 5.24
N ALA A 259 -18.56 -11.78 6.54
CA ALA A 259 -19.84 -11.31 7.10
C ALA A 259 -20.27 -9.95 6.53
N ALA A 260 -19.32 -9.12 6.11
CA ALA A 260 -19.56 -7.84 5.44
C ALA A 260 -19.78 -7.97 3.92
N GLY A 261 -19.78 -9.19 3.37
CA GLY A 261 -20.06 -9.48 1.97
C GLY A 261 -18.82 -9.65 1.09
N CYS A 262 -17.62 -9.71 1.66
CA CYS A 262 -16.39 -9.92 0.89
C CYS A 262 -16.14 -11.39 0.57
N THR A 263 -15.57 -11.65 -0.61
CA THR A 263 -14.86 -12.89 -0.92
C THR A 263 -13.39 -12.68 -0.60
N VAL A 264 -12.82 -13.53 0.26
CA VAL A 264 -11.45 -13.40 0.75
C VAL A 264 -10.62 -14.58 0.28
N GLU A 265 -9.70 -14.33 -0.65
CA GLU A 265 -8.64 -15.27 -1.02
C GLU A 265 -7.45 -15.07 -0.09
N ILE A 266 -6.81 -16.16 0.31
CA ILE A 266 -5.67 -16.12 1.25
C ILE A 266 -4.43 -16.74 0.64
N PHE A 267 -3.27 -16.24 1.04
CA PHE A 267 -1.97 -16.84 0.73
C PHE A 267 -1.06 -16.87 1.96
N GLU A 268 -0.19 -17.86 2.01
CA GLU A 268 0.84 -17.98 3.04
C GLU A 268 1.92 -16.92 2.81
N ALA A 269 2.27 -16.16 3.84
CA ALA A 269 3.25 -15.07 3.73
C ALA A 269 4.07 -14.86 5.01
N ASP A 270 4.29 -15.90 5.79
CA ASP A 270 5.03 -15.81 7.06
C ASP A 270 6.50 -15.38 6.89
N ALA A 271 7.17 -15.82 5.81
CA ALA A 271 8.57 -15.47 5.54
C ALA A 271 8.73 -14.17 4.74
N LEU A 272 7.64 -13.63 4.20
CA LEU A 272 7.59 -12.37 3.46
C LEU A 272 6.87 -11.30 4.29
N CYS A 273 5.53 -11.33 4.32
CA CYS A 273 4.74 -10.26 4.90
C CYS A 273 4.94 -10.14 6.41
N ILE A 274 4.83 -11.25 7.15
CA ILE A 274 4.97 -11.24 8.62
C ILE A 274 6.40 -10.89 9.03
N ALA A 275 7.39 -11.44 8.34
CA ALA A 275 8.78 -11.21 8.66
C ALA A 275 9.30 -9.83 8.24
N CYS A 276 8.72 -9.19 7.22
CA CYS A 276 9.21 -7.93 6.66
C CYS A 276 8.24 -6.75 6.86
N GLU A 277 7.17 -6.93 7.64
CA GLU A 277 6.22 -5.87 8.02
C GLU A 277 5.52 -5.17 6.84
N GLY A 278 5.11 -5.92 5.82
CA GLY A 278 4.31 -5.39 4.70
C GLY A 278 3.38 -6.44 4.09
N GLY A 279 2.13 -6.11 3.84
CA GLY A 279 1.14 -7.06 3.31
C GLY A 279 0.96 -7.01 1.78
N PRO A 280 -0.07 -7.71 1.23
CA PRO A 280 -0.33 -7.78 -0.21
C PRO A 280 -0.53 -6.41 -0.87
N THR A 281 -1.06 -5.41 -0.16
CA THR A 281 -1.17 -4.06 -0.71
C THR A 281 0.18 -3.36 -0.78
N CYS A 282 1.06 -3.57 0.21
CA CYS A 282 2.42 -3.03 0.19
C CYS A 282 3.24 -3.60 -0.98
N LEU A 283 2.99 -4.85 -1.35
CA LEU A 283 3.67 -5.56 -2.44
C LEU A 283 3.19 -5.16 -3.85
N THR A 284 2.19 -4.28 -3.94
CA THR A 284 1.56 -3.89 -5.21
C THR A 284 1.38 -2.38 -5.34
N ARG A 285 1.65 -1.84 -6.53
CA ARG A 285 1.29 -0.46 -6.87
C ARG A 285 0.34 -0.45 -8.06
N PRO A 286 -0.97 -0.27 -7.83
CA PRO A 286 -1.95 -0.13 -8.90
C PRO A 286 -1.56 0.96 -9.90
N ILE A 287 -1.50 0.59 -11.18
CA ILE A 287 -1.33 1.50 -12.31
C ILE A 287 -2.70 1.89 -12.86
N LEU A 288 -3.64 0.94 -12.91
CA LEU A 288 -4.99 1.16 -13.44
C LEU A 288 -6.03 0.40 -12.61
N ARG A 289 -7.05 1.13 -12.13
CA ARG A 289 -8.27 0.56 -11.54
C ARG A 289 -9.51 1.12 -12.25
N ARG A 290 -10.42 0.23 -12.70
CA ARG A 290 -11.66 0.57 -13.42
C ARG A 290 -12.63 -0.61 -13.58
#